data_AF-A0A3M1X012-F1
#
_entry.id   AF-A0A3M1X012-F1
#
_cell.length_a   1.000
_cell.length_b   1.000
_cell.length_c   1.000
_cell.angle_alpha   90.00
_cell.angle_beta   90.00
_cell.angle_gamma   90.00
#
_symmetry.space_group_name_H-M   'P 1'
#
loop_
_entity.id
_entity.type
_entity.pdbx_description
1 polymer ?
#
loop_
_entity_poly.entity_id
_entity_poly.type
_entity_poly.pdbx_seq_one_letter_code
_entity_poly.pdbx_strand_id
1 'polypeptide(L)' 'GCGMGPFIVEDVRAKVLSVANVTDVDVELVFDPPWDRSMMSDEAKLQLGMF' A
#
# COMPACT_ATOMS: atom_id res chain seq x y z
N GLY A 1 7.44 -13.51 2.45
CA GLY A 1 6.41 -12.46 2.48
C GLY A 1 6.24 -11.96 3.91
N CYS A 2 5.90 -10.68 4.09
CA CYS A 2 5.58 -10.09 5.40
C CYS A 2 4.19 -10.55 5.87
N GLY A 3 4.02 -10.88 7.16
CA GLY A 3 2.74 -11.32 7.72
C GLY A 3 1.61 -10.27 7.66
N MET A 4 1.95 -9.00 7.40
CA MET A 4 0.99 -7.91 7.25
C MET A 4 0.33 -7.86 5.86
N GLY A 5 0.83 -8.60 4.86
CA GLY A 5 0.33 -8.56 3.48
C GLY A 5 -1.20 -8.72 3.37
N PRO A 6 -1.81 -9.77 3.96
CA PRO A 6 -3.26 -9.96 3.90
C PRO A 6 -4.06 -8.81 4.54
N PHE A 7 -3.56 -8.23 5.63
CA PHE A 7 -4.22 -7.11 6.31
C PHE A 7 -4.19 -5.84 5.46
N ILE A 8 -3.06 -5.55 4.82
CA ILE A 8 -2.93 -4.38 3.94
C ILE A 8 -3.83 -4.53 2.71
N VAL A 9 -3.89 -5.74 2.12
CA VAL A 9 -4.78 -6.04 1.00
C VAL A 9 -6.24 -5.77 1.35
N GLU A 10 -6.71 -6.23 2.50
CA GLU A 10 -8.08 -6.00 2.96
C GLU A 10 -8.36 -4.51 3.24
N ASP A 11 -7.43 -3.81 3.90
CA ASP A 11 -7.57 -2.37 4.17
C ASP A 11 -7.65 -1.54 2.88
N VAL A 12 -6.82 -1.88 1.88
CA VAL A 12 -6.90 -1.27 0.54
C VAL A 12 -8.26 -1.54 -0.09
N ARG A 13 -8.72 -2.80 -0.09
CA ARG A 13 -10.01 -3.18 -0.66
C ARG A 13 -11.17 -2.41 -0.03
N ALA A 14 -11.24 -2.37 1.29
CA ALA A 14 -12.30 -1.70 2.03
C ALA A 14 -12.32 -0.18 1.76
N LYS A 15 -11.15 0.46 1.73
CA LYS A 15 -11.05 1.90 1.45
C LYS A 15 -11.43 2.23 0.01
N VAL A 16 -10.98 1.44 -0.96
CA VAL A 16 -11.32 1.68 -2.38
C VAL A 16 -12.83 1.45 -2.62
N LEU A 17 -13.43 0.44 -1.99
CA LEU A 17 -14.89 0.21 -2.06
C LEU A 17 -15.72 1.36 -1.45
N SER A 18 -15.14 2.16 -0.55
CA SER A 18 -15.84 3.32 0.02
C SER A 18 -15.97 4.51 -0.94
N VAL A 19 -15.26 4.48 -2.07
CA VAL A 19 -15.33 5.53 -3.10
C VAL A 19 -16.64 5.41 -3.87
N ALA A 20 -17.33 6.55 -4.06
CA ALA A 20 -18.60 6.60 -4.75
C ALA A 20 -18.52 5.98 -6.15
N ASN A 21 -19.50 5.15 -6.50
CA ASN A 21 -19.62 4.40 -7.76
C ASN A 21 -18.61 3.26 -7.97
N VAL A 22 -17.78 2.91 -6.98
CA VAL A 22 -17.00 1.67 -7.02
C VAL A 22 -17.88 0.52 -6.55
N THR A 23 -18.04 -0.50 -7.39
CA THR A 23 -18.92 -1.66 -7.10
C THR A 23 -18.15 -2.94 -6.83
N ASP A 24 -16.90 -3.02 -7.29
CA ASP A 24 -16.02 -4.16 -7.05
C ASP A 24 -14.55 -3.71 -7.01
N VAL A 25 -13.75 -4.44 -6.25
CA VAL A 25 -12.31 -4.19 -6.09
C VAL A 25 -11.58 -5.53 -6.00
N ASP A 26 -10.60 -5.70 -6.89
CA ASP A 26 -9.63 -6.79 -6.87
C ASP A 26 -8.24 -6.21 -6.61
N VAL A 27 -7.51 -6.83 -5.69
CA VAL A 27 -6.21 -6.32 -5.22
C VAL A 27 -5.15 -7.39 -5.46
N GLU A 28 -4.27 -7.14 -6.42
CA GLU A 28 -3.14 -8.01 -6.74
C GLU A 28 -1.88 -7.52 -6.01
N LEU A 29 -1.34 -8.36 -5.11
CA LEU A 29 -0.08 -8.08 -4.44
C LEU A 29 1.08 -8.66 -5.26
N VAL A 30 1.86 -7.77 -5.90
CA VAL A 30 3.05 -8.12 -6.67
C VAL A 30 4.34 -7.74 -5.94
N PHE A 31 5.46 -8.36 -6.33
CA PHE A 31 6.80 -8.09 -5.78
C PHE A 31 7.82 -7.67 -6.85
N ASP A 32 7.38 -7.55 -8.10
CA ASP A 32 8.22 -7.19 -9.24
C ASP A 32 7.57 -6.01 -10.00
N PRO A 33 8.24 -4.85 -10.15
CA PRO A 33 9.56 -4.52 -9.61
C PRO A 33 9.57 -4.51 -8.07
N PRO A 34 10.73 -4.82 -7.44
CA PRO A 34 10.83 -4.77 -5.99
C PRO A 34 10.65 -3.32 -5.52
N TRP A 35 9.88 -3.16 -4.45
CA TRP A 35 9.79 -1.88 -3.76
C TRP A 35 11.08 -1.59 -2.99
N ASP A 36 11.52 -0.32 -3.00
CA ASP A 36 12.61 0.15 -2.16
C ASP A 36 12.34 1.54 -1.57
N ARG A 37 13.20 1.97 -0.64
CA ARG A 37 13.05 3.23 0.12
C ARG A 37 13.10 4.49 -0.75
N SER A 38 13.63 4.41 -1.97
CA SER A 38 13.59 5.53 -2.92
C SER A 38 12.15 5.88 -3.32
N MET A 39 11.22 4.92 -3.23
CA MET A 39 9.79 5.13 -3.52
C MET A 39 9.03 5.84 -2.38
N MET A 40 9.68 6.10 -1.24
CA MET A 40 9.08 6.88 -0.15
C MET A 40 9.11 8.38 -0.48
N SER A 41 8.07 9.11 -0.07
CA SER A 41 8.09 10.58 -0.12
C SER A 41 9.10 11.17 0.87
N ASP A 42 9.51 12.42 0.65
CA ASP A 42 10.50 13.07 1.51
C ASP A 42 9.95 13.34 2.92
N GLU A 43 8.65 13.59 3.04
CA GLU A 43 7.97 13.74 4.34
C GLU A 43 8.00 12.42 5.12
N ALA A 44 7.76 11.29 4.46
CA ALA A 44 7.82 9.97 5.08
C ALA A 44 9.23 9.63 5.56
N LYS A 45 10.26 9.95 4.75
CA LYS A 45 11.67 9.79 5.15
C LYS A 45 12.02 10.66 6.36
N LEU A 46 11.49 11.89 6.43
CA LEU A 46 11.72 12.82 7.54
C LEU A 46 11.15 12.30 8.85
N GLN A 47 9.90 11.85 8.82
CA GLN A 47 9.21 11.32 10.00
C GLN A 47 9.90 10.09 10.58
N LEU A 48 10.60 9.33 9.73
CA LEU A 48 11.32 8.11 10.11
C LEU A 48 12.81 8.36 10.39
N GLY A 49 13.28 9.61 10.34
CA GLY A 49 14.67 9.98 10.65
C GLY A 49 15.70 9.44 9.66
N MET A 50 15.35 9.37 8.37
CA MET A 50 16.16 8.73 7.33
C MET A 50 17.05 9.71 6.54
N PHE A 51 17.53 10.76 7.20
CA PHE A 51 18.44 11.78 6.65
C PHE A 51 19.79 11.78 7.36
#